data_AF-R7TEZ2-F1
#
_entry.id   AF-R7TEZ2-F1
#
_cell.length_a   1.000
_cell.length_b   1.000
_cell.length_c   1.000
_cell.angle_alpha   90.00
_cell.angle_beta   90.00
_cell.angle_gamma   90.00
#
_symmetry.space_group_name_H-M   'P 1'
#
loop_
_entity.id
_entity.type
_entity.pdbx_description
1 polymer ?
#
loop_
_entity_poly.entity_id
_entity_poly.type
_entity_poly.pdbx_seq_one_letter_code
_entity_poly.pdbx_strand_id
1 'polypeptide(L)'
;MEAINPALTGVRIVRISDALDASDVIILAINAQNYATLRPYAKLLDEKIIVEVSNPEKFSKEKSAAERLQEMFPTARVCKAFNTVSAYALSDSNPVAGGSNLVYVSADDLEVRAHVKRMAVDMGLQALEMGGLQSARKLERAQQTLLLGWGWATVVTGVWFAFWLTYETCRRFVMRDTDPSRFPMNVFNVVMSTMAITNLALCYLPGCIAAFLQIAWGTKYRAFPRWMDLWLKMRKQLGLYGLIFALMHVFISVCLMNPGYYPFFYKKNSTDSHGHNTGHNLMTWRAELCILLGALSTGLYILLGITSLPSVGAMLNWREWRFVQSYLGHACLLLAMIWTL
;
A
#
# COMPACT_ATOMS: atom_id res chain seq x y z
N MET A 1 19.35 11.04 41.33
CA MET A 1 19.11 11.31 39.90
C MET A 1 17.67 11.78 39.79
N GLU A 2 17.44 13.06 39.49
CA GLU A 2 16.08 13.59 39.25
C GLU A 2 15.72 13.41 37.77
N ALA A 3 14.42 13.27 37.48
CA ALA A 3 13.91 13.16 36.12
C ALA A 3 14.28 14.40 35.30
N ILE A 4 14.79 14.19 34.08
CA ILE A 4 15.26 15.26 33.18
C ILE A 4 14.11 16.19 32.73
N ASN A 5 12.85 15.73 32.85
CA ASN A 5 11.68 16.49 32.44
C ASN A 5 10.83 16.91 33.66
N PRO A 6 10.61 18.22 33.88
CA PRO A 6 9.80 18.73 35.00
C PRO A 6 8.32 18.27 34.96
N ALA A 7 7.84 17.73 33.84
CA ALA A 7 6.51 17.12 33.73
C ALA A 7 6.42 15.71 34.36
N LEU A 8 7.54 15.04 34.65
CA LEU A 8 7.58 13.70 35.23
C LEU A 8 7.50 13.75 36.77
N THR A 9 6.42 14.33 37.30
CA THR A 9 6.16 14.33 38.74
C THR A 9 5.86 12.90 39.23
N GLY A 10 6.51 12.48 40.32
CA GLY A 10 6.33 11.13 40.88
C GLY A 10 7.18 10.01 40.23
N VAL A 11 8.05 10.32 39.25
CA VAL A 11 8.97 9.34 38.65
C VAL A 11 10.33 9.39 39.36
N ARG A 12 10.83 8.23 39.81
CA ARG A 12 12.15 8.10 40.44
C ARG A 12 13.14 7.44 39.49
N ILE A 13 14.32 8.04 39.31
CA ILE A 13 15.43 7.38 38.63
C ILE A 13 16.24 6.60 39.66
N VAL A 14 16.35 5.29 39.45
CA VAL A 14 17.04 4.33 40.33
C VAL A 14 18.02 3.47 39.54
N ARG A 15 18.78 2.62 40.23
CA ARG A 15 19.67 1.65 39.54
C ARG A 15 18.83 0.56 38.89
N ILE A 16 19.41 -0.13 37.90
CA ILE A 16 18.71 -1.20 37.16
C ILE A 16 18.19 -2.27 38.11
N SER A 17 19.00 -2.75 39.07
CA SER A 17 18.56 -3.75 40.07
C SER A 17 17.30 -3.30 40.81
N ASP A 18 17.31 -2.07 41.32
CA ASP A 18 16.24 -1.52 42.15
C ASP A 18 14.94 -1.35 41.34
N ALA A 19 15.06 -0.97 40.05
CA ALA A 19 13.91 -0.87 39.15
C ALA A 19 13.31 -2.25 38.84
N LEU A 20 14.16 -3.26 38.59
CA LEU A 20 13.73 -4.62 38.30
C LEU A 20 13.06 -5.26 39.51
N ASP A 21 13.59 -5.07 40.72
CA ASP A 21 12.99 -5.59 41.95
C ASP A 21 11.62 -4.99 42.25
N ALA A 22 11.43 -3.70 41.95
CA ALA A 22 10.20 -2.98 42.26
C ALA A 22 9.07 -3.15 41.23
N SER A 23 9.31 -3.79 40.08
CA SER A 23 8.36 -3.82 38.96
C SER A 23 8.16 -5.22 38.38
N ASP A 24 6.91 -5.61 38.12
CA ASP A 24 6.58 -6.88 37.46
C ASP A 24 6.55 -6.77 35.93
N VAL A 25 6.38 -5.55 35.42
CA VAL A 25 6.35 -5.23 33.99
C VAL A 25 7.48 -4.27 33.68
N ILE A 26 8.34 -4.65 32.73
CA ILE A 26 9.54 -3.91 32.36
C ILE A 26 9.43 -3.50 30.90
N ILE A 27 9.31 -2.20 30.63
CA ILE A 27 9.40 -1.67 29.26
C ILE A 27 10.88 -1.53 28.89
N LEU A 28 11.34 -2.39 27.97
CA LEU A 28 12.74 -2.44 27.58
C LEU A 28 13.06 -1.41 26.51
N ALA A 29 13.24 -0.16 26.93
CA ALA A 29 13.55 0.98 26.07
C ALA A 29 15.05 1.13 25.75
N ILE A 30 15.71 0.03 25.35
CA ILE A 30 17.10 0.04 24.83
C ILE A 30 17.16 -0.62 23.46
N ASN A 31 18.17 -0.24 22.68
CA ASN A 31 18.42 -0.84 21.37
C ASN A 31 18.75 -2.33 21.47
N ALA A 32 18.28 -3.13 20.51
CA ALA A 32 18.41 -4.59 20.50
C ALA A 32 19.87 -5.09 20.55
N GLN A 33 20.82 -4.31 20.04
CA GLN A 33 22.25 -4.64 20.13
C GLN A 33 22.75 -4.70 21.58
N ASN A 34 22.05 -4.04 22.51
CA ASN A 34 22.48 -3.88 23.89
C ASN A 34 21.82 -4.87 24.86
N TYR A 35 20.98 -5.81 24.42
CA TYR A 35 20.31 -6.75 25.35
C TYR A 35 21.28 -7.60 26.18
N ALA A 36 22.47 -7.87 25.67
CA ALA A 36 23.50 -8.62 26.40
C ALA A 36 23.93 -7.94 27.71
N THR A 37 23.74 -6.61 27.84
CA THR A 37 24.05 -5.88 29.08
C THR A 37 23.12 -6.25 30.23
N LEU A 38 21.98 -6.89 29.95
CA LEU A 38 21.03 -7.35 30.96
C LEU A 38 21.39 -8.71 31.59
N ARG A 39 22.35 -9.45 31.02
CA ARG A 39 22.75 -10.78 31.52
C ARG A 39 23.06 -10.83 33.02
N PRO A 40 23.76 -9.84 33.63
CA PRO A 40 24.00 -9.84 35.07
C PRO A 40 22.72 -9.80 35.92
N TYR A 41 21.61 -9.36 35.36
CA TYR A 41 20.31 -9.25 36.02
C TYR A 41 19.35 -10.39 35.68
N ALA A 42 19.81 -11.46 35.02
CA ALA A 42 18.94 -12.55 34.53
C ALA A 42 18.00 -13.10 35.61
N LYS A 43 18.50 -13.33 36.83
CA LYS A 43 17.69 -13.81 37.97
C LYS A 43 16.60 -12.83 38.40
N LEU A 44 16.85 -11.53 38.28
CA LEU A 44 15.86 -10.51 38.61
C LEU A 44 14.78 -10.40 37.52
N LEU A 45 14.98 -11.00 36.35
CA LEU A 45 14.04 -11.00 35.23
C LEU A 45 13.16 -12.26 35.20
N ASP A 46 13.43 -13.25 36.06
CA ASP A 46 12.66 -14.49 36.14
C ASP A 46 11.17 -14.18 36.37
N GLU A 47 10.30 -14.79 35.56
CA GLU A 47 8.83 -14.64 35.57
C GLU A 47 8.28 -13.22 35.29
N LYS A 48 9.14 -12.22 35.13
CA LYS A 48 8.73 -10.85 34.83
C LYS A 48 8.28 -10.70 33.38
N ILE A 49 7.35 -9.76 33.16
CA ILE A 49 6.91 -9.38 31.83
C ILE A 49 7.91 -8.39 31.24
N ILE A 50 8.56 -8.76 30.14
CA ILE A 50 9.46 -7.87 29.42
C ILE A 50 8.77 -7.40 28.14
N VAL A 51 8.44 -6.12 28.08
CA VAL A 51 7.87 -5.47 26.90
C VAL A 51 8.99 -4.96 26.02
N GLU A 52 9.24 -5.66 24.92
CA GLU A 52 10.26 -5.38 23.93
C GLU A 52 9.73 -4.40 22.87
N VAL A 53 10.30 -3.19 22.82
CA VAL A 53 9.78 -2.05 22.03
C VAL A 53 10.68 -1.61 20.86
N SER A 54 11.81 -2.29 20.66
CA SER A 54 12.83 -1.87 19.70
C SER A 54 12.40 -2.02 18.25
N ASN A 55 12.99 -1.19 17.39
CA ASN A 55 12.97 -1.36 15.94
C ASN A 55 14.43 -1.53 15.47
N PRO A 56 14.94 -2.77 15.39
CA PRO A 56 16.34 -3.01 15.04
C PRO A 56 16.66 -2.44 13.65
N GLU A 57 17.83 -1.83 13.45
CA GLU A 57 18.23 -1.24 12.16
C GLU A 57 18.24 -2.24 10.99
N LYS A 58 18.44 -3.53 11.28
CA LYS A 58 18.34 -4.61 10.30
C LYS A 58 17.43 -5.69 10.86
N PHE A 59 16.31 -5.94 10.18
CA PHE A 59 15.44 -7.06 10.50
C PHE A 59 16.15 -8.37 10.14
N SER A 60 16.07 -9.35 11.03
CA SER A 60 16.53 -10.71 10.75
C SER A 60 15.44 -11.48 10.02
N LYS A 61 15.86 -12.35 9.09
CA LYS A 61 14.94 -13.28 8.40
C LYS A 61 14.62 -14.51 9.25
N GLU A 62 15.40 -14.77 10.29
CA GLU A 62 15.28 -15.97 11.12
C GLU A 62 14.52 -15.70 12.42
N LYS A 63 15.03 -14.77 13.26
CA LYS A 63 14.47 -14.46 14.58
C LYS A 63 14.40 -12.95 14.83
N SER A 64 13.26 -12.49 15.31
CA SER A 64 13.04 -11.12 15.76
C SER A 64 13.94 -10.74 16.94
N ALA A 65 14.00 -9.45 17.29
CA ALA A 65 14.68 -9.01 18.51
C ALA A 65 13.99 -9.59 19.75
N ALA A 66 12.65 -9.62 19.76
CA ALA A 66 11.87 -10.23 20.84
C ALA A 66 12.16 -11.72 21.03
N GLU A 67 12.27 -12.51 19.96
CA GLU A 67 12.62 -13.93 20.06
C GLU A 67 14.05 -14.15 20.56
N ARG A 68 15.00 -13.32 20.12
CA ARG A 68 16.38 -13.36 20.63
C ARG A 68 16.46 -12.96 22.10
N LEU A 69 15.59 -12.05 22.54
CA LEU A 69 15.47 -11.68 23.95
C LEU A 69 14.90 -12.82 24.78
N GLN A 70 13.85 -13.50 24.30
CA GLN A 70 13.26 -14.67 24.94
C GLN A 70 14.28 -15.82 25.07
N GLU A 71 15.14 -16.03 24.08
CA GLU A 71 16.22 -17.02 24.15
C GLU A 71 17.32 -16.64 25.15
N MET A 72 17.56 -15.35 25.34
CA MET A 72 18.54 -14.87 26.31
C MET A 72 18.04 -14.98 27.76
N PHE A 73 16.73 -14.87 27.96
CA PHE A 73 16.06 -14.93 29.27
C PHE A 73 14.87 -15.91 29.21
N PRO A 74 15.13 -17.25 29.22
CA PRO A 74 14.09 -18.26 28.99
C PRO A 74 12.96 -18.28 30.03
N THR A 75 13.24 -17.80 31.24
CA THR A 75 12.33 -17.70 32.39
C THR A 75 11.53 -16.40 32.40
N ALA A 76 11.92 -15.40 31.60
CA ALA A 76 11.15 -14.17 31.46
C ALA A 76 9.99 -14.36 30.48
N ARG A 77 8.93 -13.58 30.64
CA ARG A 77 7.75 -13.60 29.76
C ARG A 77 7.84 -12.44 28.76
N VAL A 78 8.42 -12.67 27.58
CA VAL A 78 8.67 -11.60 26.60
C VAL A 78 7.44 -11.29 25.75
N CYS A 79 7.18 -10.01 25.52
CA CYS A 79 6.12 -9.50 24.66
C CYS A 79 6.65 -8.42 23.71
N LYS A 80 6.34 -8.52 22.42
CA LYS A 80 6.56 -7.42 21.46
C LYS A 80 5.38 -6.46 21.51
N ALA A 81 5.63 -5.19 21.81
CA ALA A 81 4.62 -4.13 21.74
C ALA A 81 5.25 -2.74 21.56
N PHE A 82 4.41 -1.72 21.32
CA PHE A 82 4.75 -0.29 21.19
C PHE A 82 5.73 0.11 20.08
N ASN A 83 6.33 -0.84 19.36
CA ASN A 83 7.29 -0.56 18.30
C ASN A 83 6.68 0.19 17.09
N THR A 84 5.35 0.28 17.02
CA THR A 84 4.60 0.99 15.96
C THR A 84 4.19 2.41 16.32
N VAL A 85 4.34 2.81 17.59
CA VAL A 85 4.00 4.15 18.08
C VAL A 85 5.30 4.94 18.24
N SER A 86 5.36 6.13 17.65
CA SER A 86 6.56 6.97 17.73
C SER A 86 6.67 7.64 19.10
N ALA A 87 7.90 7.95 19.54
CA ALA A 87 8.11 8.72 20.77
C ALA A 87 7.43 10.10 20.70
N TYR A 88 7.38 10.71 19.51
CA TYR A 88 6.67 11.98 19.27
C TYR A 88 5.16 11.83 19.53
N ALA A 89 4.53 10.77 19.00
CA ALA A 89 3.12 10.49 19.23
C ALA A 89 2.77 10.24 20.70
N LEU A 90 3.70 9.66 21.47
CA LEU A 90 3.51 9.46 22.92
C LEU A 90 3.69 10.75 23.74
N SER A 91 4.45 11.72 23.23
CA SER A 91 4.72 12.99 23.92
C SER A 91 3.73 14.11 23.61
N ASP A 92 3.07 14.03 22.45
CA ASP A 92 2.10 15.04 22.02
C ASP A 92 0.71 14.72 22.58
N SER A 93 -0.05 15.73 22.99
CA SER A 93 -1.41 15.57 23.50
C SER A 93 -2.43 15.31 22.39
N ASN A 94 -2.01 15.40 21.12
CA ASN A 94 -2.80 15.06 19.95
C ASN A 94 -2.36 13.71 19.34
N PRO A 95 -3.06 12.60 19.64
CA PRO A 95 -2.70 11.27 19.14
C PRO A 95 -2.70 11.20 17.60
N VAL A 96 -3.47 12.05 16.91
CA VAL A 96 -3.65 11.95 15.45
C VAL A 96 -2.48 12.56 14.67
N ALA A 97 -1.72 13.46 15.28
CA ALA A 97 -0.64 14.19 14.59
C ALA A 97 0.67 13.38 14.46
N GLY A 98 0.88 12.36 15.30
CA GLY A 98 2.16 11.67 15.45
C GLY A 98 2.33 10.32 14.73
N GLY A 99 1.32 9.86 13.98
CA GLY A 99 1.34 8.59 13.26
C GLY A 99 0.30 7.58 13.75
N SER A 100 0.68 6.30 13.86
CA SER A 100 -0.24 5.24 14.29
C SER A 100 -0.43 5.24 15.80
N ASN A 101 -1.68 5.24 16.27
CA ASN A 101 -2.05 4.99 17.67
C ASN A 101 -2.40 3.52 17.93
N LEU A 102 -2.09 2.63 16.99
CA LEU A 102 -2.38 1.22 17.09
C LEU A 102 -1.12 0.49 17.56
N VAL A 103 -1.20 -0.08 18.75
CA VAL A 103 -0.20 -0.96 19.35
C VAL A 103 -0.51 -2.40 18.97
N TYR A 104 0.42 -3.05 18.30
CA TYR A 104 0.33 -4.49 18.06
C TYR A 104 1.00 -5.25 19.21
N VAL A 105 0.30 -6.24 19.76
CA VAL A 105 0.77 -7.01 20.93
C VAL A 105 0.97 -8.47 20.53
N SER A 106 2.18 -9.00 20.73
CA SER A 106 2.56 -10.36 20.33
C SER A 106 3.37 -11.02 21.45
N ALA A 107 2.84 -12.12 22.00
CA ALA A 107 3.46 -12.93 23.03
C ALA A 107 2.86 -14.35 23.03
N ASP A 108 3.66 -15.34 23.44
CA ASP A 108 3.21 -16.73 23.55
C ASP A 108 2.27 -16.93 24.75
N ASP A 109 2.45 -16.13 25.79
CA ASP A 109 1.62 -16.12 26.98
C ASP A 109 0.36 -15.24 26.80
N LEU A 110 -0.81 -15.85 27.00
CA LEU A 110 -2.11 -15.19 26.85
C LEU A 110 -2.35 -14.08 27.87
N GLU A 111 -1.95 -14.28 29.13
CA GLU A 111 -2.15 -13.31 30.19
C GLU A 111 -1.26 -12.08 29.95
N VAL A 112 -0.03 -12.29 29.48
CA VAL A 112 0.86 -11.19 29.10
C VAL A 112 0.26 -10.35 27.98
N ARG A 113 -0.30 -10.99 26.94
CA ARG A 113 -0.97 -10.24 25.86
C ARG A 113 -2.13 -9.43 26.40
N ALA A 114 -2.98 -10.02 27.25
CA ALA A 114 -4.12 -9.32 27.83
C ALA A 114 -3.69 -8.14 28.72
N HIS A 115 -2.65 -8.33 29.54
CA HIS A 115 -2.11 -7.30 30.42
C HIS A 115 -1.50 -6.14 29.63
N VAL A 116 -0.61 -6.41 28.67
CA VAL A 116 0.04 -5.38 27.85
C VAL A 116 -0.97 -4.66 26.95
N LYS A 117 -1.99 -5.35 26.44
CA LYS A 117 -3.10 -4.74 25.70
C LYS A 117 -3.88 -3.76 26.57
N ARG A 118 -4.21 -4.15 27.81
CA ARG A 118 -4.90 -3.26 28.76
C ARG A 118 -4.06 -2.05 29.08
N MET A 119 -2.77 -2.24 29.33
CA MET A 119 -1.81 -1.14 29.55
C MET A 119 -1.82 -0.15 28.37
N ALA A 120 -1.81 -0.62 27.12
CA ALA A 120 -1.89 0.26 25.96
C ALA A 120 -3.22 1.03 25.88
N VAL A 121 -4.35 0.39 26.21
CA VAL A 121 -5.67 1.05 26.27
C VAL A 121 -5.74 2.09 27.37
N ASP A 122 -5.18 1.80 28.55
CA ASP A 122 -5.14 2.74 29.68
C ASP A 122 -4.25 3.97 29.37
N MET A 123 -3.27 3.82 28.46
CA MET A 123 -2.49 4.92 27.89
C MET A 123 -3.25 5.73 26.81
N GLY A 124 -4.51 5.40 26.53
CA GLY A 124 -5.32 6.06 25.49
C GLY A 124 -5.03 5.60 24.06
N LEU A 125 -4.31 4.48 23.89
CA LEU A 125 -3.97 3.91 22.58
C LEU A 125 -4.96 2.81 22.18
N GLN A 126 -5.00 2.49 20.89
CA GLN A 126 -5.68 1.29 20.41
C GLN A 126 -4.72 0.10 20.48
N ALA A 127 -5.21 -1.09 20.77
CA ALA A 127 -4.38 -2.28 20.85
C ALA A 127 -4.99 -3.48 20.11
N LEU A 128 -4.18 -4.16 19.30
CA LEU A 128 -4.55 -5.36 18.56
C LEU A 128 -3.59 -6.52 18.86
N GLU A 129 -4.15 -7.67 19.20
CA GLU A 129 -3.36 -8.89 19.42
C GLU A 129 -2.98 -9.54 18.08
N MET A 130 -1.71 -9.93 17.97
CA MET A 130 -1.13 -10.54 16.77
C MET A 130 -0.77 -12.02 16.97
N GLY A 131 -1.16 -12.62 18.08
CA GLY A 131 -0.86 -14.01 18.43
C GLY A 131 0.49 -14.20 19.12
N GLY A 132 1.12 -15.36 18.90
CA GLY A 132 2.39 -15.75 19.52
C GLY A 132 3.56 -14.83 19.18
N LEU A 133 4.68 -14.99 19.88
CA LEU A 133 5.86 -14.12 19.79
C LEU A 133 6.50 -14.12 18.39
N GLN A 134 6.31 -15.20 17.62
CA GLN A 134 6.76 -15.30 16.23
C GLN A 134 6.22 -14.17 15.33
N SER A 135 5.05 -13.62 15.64
CA SER A 135 4.46 -12.48 14.91
C SER A 135 5.32 -11.21 15.00
N ALA A 136 6.19 -11.08 16.01
CA ALA A 136 7.14 -9.99 16.14
C ALA A 136 8.04 -9.83 14.91
N ARG A 137 8.38 -10.91 14.20
CA ARG A 137 9.15 -10.88 12.95
C ARG A 137 8.49 -9.99 11.89
N LYS A 138 7.16 -10.10 11.78
CA LYS A 138 6.36 -9.30 10.84
C LYS A 138 6.26 -7.85 11.29
N LEU A 139 6.09 -7.62 12.59
CA LEU A 139 5.97 -6.28 13.17
C LEU A 139 7.26 -5.47 13.00
N GLU A 140 8.42 -6.07 13.27
CA GLU A 140 9.72 -5.43 13.06
C GLU A 140 9.96 -5.12 11.58
N ARG A 141 9.73 -6.11 10.70
CA ARG A 141 9.90 -5.91 9.26
C ARG A 141 8.99 -4.81 8.70
N ALA A 142 7.77 -4.68 9.22
CA ALA A 142 6.83 -3.66 8.78
C ALA A 142 7.34 -2.24 9.07
N GLN A 143 7.94 -2.00 10.24
CA GLN A 143 8.48 -0.69 10.61
C GLN A 143 9.68 -0.27 9.75
N GLN A 144 10.41 -1.24 9.20
CA GLN A 144 11.60 -0.98 8.39
C GLN A 144 11.34 -0.90 6.89
N THR A 145 10.17 -1.35 6.44
CA THR A 145 9.89 -1.46 5.00
C THR A 145 9.00 -0.29 4.56
N LEU A 146 9.59 0.67 3.84
CA LEU A 146 8.84 1.71 3.17
C LEU A 146 7.87 1.08 2.15
N LEU A 147 6.59 1.43 2.23
CA LEU A 147 5.53 0.93 1.34
C LEU A 147 5.55 -0.61 1.20
N LEU A 148 5.51 -1.32 2.33
CA LEU A 148 5.48 -2.79 2.35
C LEU A 148 4.44 -3.37 1.37
N GLY A 149 4.91 -4.20 0.44
CA GLY A 149 4.08 -4.84 -0.58
C GLY A 149 3.99 -4.09 -1.91
N TRP A 150 4.50 -2.86 -2.01
CA TRP A 150 4.48 -2.07 -3.25
C TRP A 150 5.70 -2.28 -4.14
N GLY A 151 6.85 -2.68 -3.59
CA GLY A 151 8.13 -2.70 -4.31
C GLY A 151 8.09 -3.35 -5.70
N TRP A 152 7.66 -4.62 -5.80
CA TRP A 152 7.59 -5.30 -7.10
C TRP A 152 6.55 -4.70 -8.05
N ALA A 153 5.42 -4.22 -7.54
CA ALA A 153 4.42 -3.53 -8.36
C ALA A 153 5.03 -2.25 -8.96
N THR A 154 5.71 -1.45 -8.13
CA THR A 154 6.40 -0.22 -8.57
C THR A 154 7.45 -0.50 -9.64
N VAL A 155 8.26 -1.56 -9.47
CA VAL A 155 9.25 -1.96 -10.48
C VAL A 155 8.57 -2.33 -11.80
N VAL A 156 7.55 -3.19 -11.77
CA VAL A 156 6.83 -3.62 -12.99
C VAL A 156 6.15 -2.44 -13.68
N THR A 157 5.45 -1.60 -12.93
CA THR A 157 4.83 -0.38 -13.44
C THR A 157 5.88 0.57 -14.03
N GLY A 158 7.04 0.73 -13.39
CA GLY A 158 8.14 1.57 -13.88
C GLY A 158 8.76 1.07 -15.18
N VAL A 159 8.95 -0.25 -15.33
CA VAL A 159 9.44 -0.86 -16.57
C VAL A 159 8.47 -0.60 -17.73
N TRP A 160 7.17 -0.83 -17.52
CA TRP A 160 6.16 -0.53 -18.53
C TRP A 160 6.05 0.95 -18.84
N PHE A 161 6.20 1.82 -17.83
CA PHE A 161 6.23 3.27 -18.03
C PHE A 161 7.36 3.69 -18.94
N ALA A 162 8.58 3.20 -18.67
CA ALA A 162 9.75 3.48 -19.50
C ALA A 162 9.55 2.96 -20.94
N PHE A 163 9.04 1.73 -21.09
CA PHE A 163 8.72 1.16 -22.39
C PHE A 163 7.74 2.02 -23.18
N TRP A 164 6.59 2.37 -22.61
CA TRP A 164 5.58 3.17 -23.31
C TRP A 164 6.04 4.59 -23.60
N LEU A 165 6.78 5.20 -22.67
CA LEU A 165 7.36 6.52 -22.88
C LEU A 165 8.36 6.53 -24.04
N THR A 166 9.29 5.57 -24.05
CA THR A 166 10.27 5.42 -25.14
C THR A 166 9.57 5.12 -26.46
N TYR A 167 8.66 4.15 -26.48
CA TYR A 167 7.93 3.76 -27.68
C TYR A 167 7.17 4.95 -28.28
N GLU A 168 6.39 5.67 -27.48
CA GLU A 168 5.56 6.78 -27.96
C GLU A 168 6.41 7.98 -28.42
N THR A 169 7.52 8.24 -27.73
CA THR A 169 8.51 9.26 -28.12
C THR A 169 9.15 8.90 -29.47
N CYS A 170 9.65 7.68 -29.63
CA CYS A 170 10.23 7.21 -30.90
C CYS A 170 9.18 7.24 -32.04
N ARG A 171 7.98 6.72 -31.79
CA ARG A 171 6.91 6.66 -32.78
C ARG A 171 6.51 8.04 -33.30
N ARG A 172 6.55 9.07 -32.47
CA ARG A 172 6.11 10.43 -32.86
C ARG A 172 7.23 11.30 -33.39
N PHE A 173 8.38 11.33 -32.72
CA PHE A 173 9.46 12.26 -33.08
C PHE A 173 10.44 11.65 -34.06
N VAL A 174 10.64 10.34 -34.04
CA VAL A 174 11.59 9.68 -34.96
C VAL A 174 10.87 9.20 -36.21
N MET A 175 9.72 8.52 -36.06
CA MET A 175 9.03 7.91 -37.21
C MET A 175 8.03 8.83 -37.92
N ARG A 176 7.45 9.81 -37.22
CA ARG A 176 6.38 10.67 -37.73
C ARG A 176 6.74 12.15 -37.78
N ASP A 177 7.98 12.50 -37.42
CA ASP A 177 8.52 13.87 -37.42
C ASP A 177 7.55 14.92 -36.85
N THR A 178 6.91 14.58 -35.72
CA THR A 178 5.96 15.47 -35.04
C THR A 178 6.71 16.57 -34.29
N ASP A 179 6.13 17.77 -34.18
CA ASP A 179 6.71 18.87 -33.40
C ASP A 179 6.97 18.46 -31.92
N PRO A 180 8.24 18.53 -31.44
CA PRO A 180 8.64 18.24 -30.06
C PRO A 180 7.84 18.99 -28.98
N SER A 181 7.32 20.19 -29.29
CA SER A 181 6.55 21.00 -28.34
C SER A 181 5.29 20.27 -27.82
N ARG A 182 4.79 19.27 -28.57
CA ARG A 182 3.60 18.48 -28.19
C ARG A 182 3.87 17.45 -27.10
N PHE A 183 5.12 17.25 -26.69
CA PHE A 183 5.51 16.25 -25.71
C PHE A 183 4.78 16.37 -24.36
N PRO A 184 4.82 17.53 -23.66
CA PRO A 184 4.41 17.60 -22.25
C PRO A 184 2.95 17.25 -22.03
N MET A 185 2.09 17.59 -22.99
CA MET A 185 0.66 17.36 -22.88
C MET A 185 0.20 16.19 -23.75
N ASN A 186 0.44 16.22 -25.06
CA ASN A 186 -0.20 15.27 -25.97
C ASN A 186 0.45 13.88 -25.92
N VAL A 187 1.79 13.81 -25.92
CA VAL A 187 2.52 12.53 -25.81
C VAL A 187 2.33 11.93 -24.43
N PHE A 188 2.51 12.74 -23.39
CA PHE A 188 2.32 12.30 -22.02
C PHE A 188 0.91 11.77 -21.75
N ASN A 189 -0.13 12.39 -22.31
CA ASN A 189 -1.52 11.91 -22.17
C ASN A 189 -1.72 10.49 -22.73
N VAL A 190 -1.08 10.17 -23.86
CA VAL A 190 -1.15 8.81 -24.44
C VAL A 190 -0.37 7.81 -23.61
N VAL A 191 0.76 8.21 -23.03
CA VAL A 191 1.48 7.36 -22.07
C VAL A 191 0.61 7.09 -20.83
N MET A 192 -0.09 8.09 -20.30
CA MET A 192 -1.00 7.88 -19.15
C MET A 192 -2.11 6.89 -19.47
N SER A 193 -2.78 7.03 -20.63
CA SER A 193 -3.88 6.13 -20.99
C SER A 193 -3.40 4.69 -21.24
N THR A 194 -2.28 4.51 -21.94
CA THR A 194 -1.68 3.19 -22.19
C THR A 194 -1.19 2.55 -20.89
N MET A 195 -0.67 3.34 -19.94
CA MET A 195 -0.31 2.86 -18.62
C MET A 195 -1.52 2.43 -17.78
N ALA A 196 -2.63 3.18 -17.84
CA ALA A 196 -3.85 2.83 -17.15
C ALA A 196 -4.37 1.44 -17.59
N ILE A 197 -4.52 1.23 -18.91
CA ILE A 197 -5.02 -0.04 -19.45
C ILE A 197 -4.03 -1.18 -19.25
N THR A 198 -2.71 -0.93 -19.37
CA THR A 198 -1.67 -1.94 -19.15
C THR A 198 -1.70 -2.44 -17.69
N ASN A 199 -1.75 -1.53 -16.71
CA ASN A 199 -1.78 -1.93 -15.30
C ASN A 199 -3.10 -2.63 -14.93
N LEU A 200 -4.24 -2.18 -15.49
CA LEU A 200 -5.53 -2.84 -15.31
C LEU A 200 -5.50 -4.27 -15.91
N ALA A 201 -4.95 -4.44 -17.11
CA ALA A 201 -4.79 -5.76 -17.73
C ALA A 201 -3.86 -6.68 -16.91
N LEU A 202 -2.73 -6.16 -16.42
CA LEU A 202 -1.80 -6.91 -15.56
C LEU A 202 -2.40 -7.28 -14.20
N CYS A 203 -3.47 -6.61 -13.76
CA CYS A 203 -4.24 -7.00 -12.56
C CYS A 203 -5.06 -8.28 -12.80
N TYR A 204 -5.71 -8.39 -13.97
CA TYR A 204 -6.62 -9.51 -14.27
C TYR A 204 -5.94 -10.71 -14.94
N LEU A 205 -4.92 -10.47 -15.75
CA LEU A 205 -4.18 -11.50 -16.48
C LEU A 205 -3.66 -12.69 -15.62
N PRO A 206 -3.04 -12.49 -14.44
CA PRO A 206 -2.55 -13.63 -13.65
C PRO A 206 -3.68 -14.52 -13.14
N GLY A 207 -4.90 -13.98 -12.96
CA GLY A 207 -6.08 -14.78 -12.61
C GLY A 207 -6.46 -15.74 -13.74
N CYS A 208 -6.44 -15.28 -14.99
CA CYS A 208 -6.69 -16.10 -16.16
C CYS A 208 -5.61 -17.19 -16.31
N ILE A 209 -4.32 -16.83 -16.20
CA ILE A 209 -3.21 -17.79 -16.29
C ILE A 209 -3.31 -18.82 -15.16
N ALA A 210 -3.61 -18.40 -13.93
CA ALA A 210 -3.80 -19.30 -12.80
C ALA A 210 -4.91 -20.32 -13.05
N ALA A 211 -6.04 -19.90 -13.65
CA ALA A 211 -7.13 -20.81 -14.02
C ALA A 211 -6.67 -21.85 -15.06
N PHE A 212 -5.96 -21.44 -16.12
CA PHE A 212 -5.40 -22.38 -17.10
C PHE A 212 -4.42 -23.36 -16.47
N LEU A 213 -3.52 -22.89 -15.59
CA LEU A 213 -2.56 -23.76 -14.90
C LEU A 213 -3.25 -24.78 -13.99
N GLN A 214 -4.29 -24.35 -13.25
CA GLN A 214 -5.05 -25.26 -12.39
C GLN A 214 -5.79 -26.34 -13.17
N ILE A 215 -6.36 -25.99 -14.34
CA ILE A 215 -6.97 -26.96 -15.26
C ILE A 215 -5.92 -27.93 -15.79
N ALA A 216 -4.78 -27.41 -16.27
CA ALA A 216 -3.69 -28.23 -16.80
C ALA A 216 -3.08 -29.19 -15.76
N TRP A 217 -3.05 -28.79 -14.48
CA TRP A 217 -2.59 -29.67 -13.39
C TRP A 217 -3.65 -30.66 -12.91
N GLY A 218 -4.92 -30.46 -13.25
CA GLY A 218 -6.04 -31.24 -12.71
C GLY A 218 -6.27 -31.06 -11.21
N THR A 219 -5.62 -30.08 -10.57
CA THR A 219 -5.76 -29.82 -9.13
C THR A 219 -5.47 -28.37 -8.76
N LYS A 220 -6.22 -27.86 -7.78
CA LYS A 220 -6.01 -26.53 -7.17
C LYS A 220 -5.04 -26.53 -5.99
N TYR A 221 -4.65 -27.72 -5.50
CA TYR A 221 -3.86 -27.88 -4.28
C TYR A 221 -2.34 -27.79 -4.51
N ARG A 222 -1.91 -27.63 -5.76
CA ARG A 222 -0.50 -27.39 -6.09
C ARG A 222 -0.16 -25.91 -5.89
N ALA A 223 0.92 -25.64 -5.16
CA ALA A 223 1.42 -24.28 -4.97
C ALA A 223 1.91 -23.67 -6.29
N PHE A 224 1.62 -22.38 -6.50
CA PHE A 224 2.13 -21.66 -7.65
C PHE A 224 3.64 -21.40 -7.56
N PRO A 225 4.34 -21.32 -8.70
CA PRO A 225 5.71 -20.82 -8.74
C PRO A 225 5.82 -19.43 -8.11
N ARG A 226 6.98 -19.11 -7.52
CA ARG A 226 7.21 -17.86 -6.78
C ARG A 226 6.88 -16.60 -7.57
N TRP A 227 7.20 -16.56 -8.86
CA TRP A 227 6.91 -15.41 -9.72
C TRP A 227 5.39 -15.16 -9.86
N MET A 228 4.60 -16.24 -9.97
CA MET A 228 3.14 -16.15 -10.08
C MET A 228 2.50 -15.79 -8.74
N ASP A 229 2.99 -16.37 -7.64
CA ASP A 229 2.53 -16.01 -6.29
C ASP A 229 2.79 -14.53 -5.97
N LEU A 230 3.97 -14.01 -6.33
CA LEU A 230 4.28 -12.58 -6.22
C LEU A 230 3.34 -11.73 -7.08
N TRP A 231 3.07 -12.15 -8.32
CA TRP A 231 2.18 -11.42 -9.22
C TRP A 231 0.72 -11.38 -8.71
N LEU A 232 0.19 -12.50 -8.25
CA LEU A 232 -1.15 -12.58 -7.66
C LEU A 232 -1.31 -11.68 -6.44
N LYS A 233 -0.25 -11.52 -5.64
CA LYS A 233 -0.21 -10.67 -4.43
C LYS A 233 -0.10 -9.18 -4.73
N MET A 234 0.47 -8.78 -5.88
CA MET A 234 0.62 -7.37 -6.26
C MET A 234 -0.55 -6.79 -7.07
N ARG A 235 -1.60 -7.58 -7.35
CA ARG A 235 -2.77 -7.16 -8.14
C ARG A 235 -3.41 -5.88 -7.64
N LYS A 236 -3.57 -5.74 -6.33
CA LYS A 236 -4.14 -4.53 -5.71
C LYS A 236 -3.31 -3.28 -6.07
N GLN A 237 -1.99 -3.38 -5.94
CA GLN A 237 -1.06 -2.28 -6.18
C GLN A 237 -1.04 -1.89 -7.67
N LEU A 238 -1.01 -2.89 -8.58
CA LEU A 238 -1.12 -2.64 -10.02
C LEU A 238 -2.45 -1.95 -10.37
N GLY A 239 -3.57 -2.45 -9.84
CA GLY A 239 -4.88 -1.82 -10.03
C GLY A 239 -4.92 -0.36 -9.58
N LEU A 240 -4.33 -0.04 -8.42
CA LEU A 240 -4.26 1.33 -7.90
C LEU A 240 -3.35 2.25 -8.74
N TYR A 241 -2.20 1.76 -9.21
CA TYR A 241 -1.38 2.52 -10.16
C TYR A 241 -2.13 2.83 -11.45
N GLY A 242 -2.82 1.84 -12.02
CA GLY A 242 -3.62 2.06 -13.22
C GLY A 242 -4.74 3.09 -13.02
N LEU A 243 -5.36 3.14 -11.82
CA LEU A 243 -6.35 4.16 -11.49
C LEU A 243 -5.74 5.57 -11.46
N ILE A 244 -4.55 5.74 -10.87
CA ILE A 244 -3.85 7.02 -10.86
C ILE A 244 -3.58 7.50 -12.28
N PHE A 245 -3.07 6.63 -13.15
CA PHE A 245 -2.83 6.97 -14.55
C PHE A 245 -4.14 7.26 -15.31
N ALA A 246 -5.23 6.54 -15.04
CA ALA A 246 -6.53 6.81 -15.62
C ALA A 246 -7.05 8.20 -15.24
N LEU A 247 -6.93 8.58 -13.96
CA LEU A 247 -7.34 9.91 -13.50
C LEU A 247 -6.49 11.01 -14.14
N MET A 248 -5.16 10.85 -14.19
CA MET A 248 -4.27 11.79 -14.89
C MET A 248 -4.65 11.93 -16.37
N HIS A 249 -4.93 10.81 -17.04
CA HIS A 249 -5.39 10.81 -18.43
C HIS A 249 -6.70 11.60 -18.60
N VAL A 250 -7.66 11.44 -17.69
CA VAL A 250 -8.92 12.20 -17.73
C VAL A 250 -8.67 13.68 -17.56
N PHE A 251 -7.88 14.10 -16.57
CA PHE A 251 -7.57 15.51 -16.35
C PHE A 251 -6.90 16.14 -17.58
N ILE A 252 -5.87 15.50 -18.13
CA ILE A 252 -5.16 16.03 -19.30
C ILE A 252 -6.08 16.03 -20.53
N SER A 253 -6.89 14.99 -20.73
CA SER A 253 -7.79 14.91 -21.88
C SER A 253 -8.86 16.00 -21.88
N VAL A 254 -9.40 16.35 -20.70
CA VAL A 254 -10.34 17.47 -20.57
C VAL A 254 -9.66 18.79 -20.96
N CYS A 255 -8.43 19.04 -20.52
CA CYS A 255 -7.67 20.24 -20.90
C CYS A 255 -7.38 20.32 -22.41
N LEU A 256 -7.24 19.17 -23.07
CA LEU A 256 -6.92 19.07 -24.50
C LEU A 256 -8.16 18.96 -25.40
N MET A 257 -9.38 18.95 -24.83
CA MET A 257 -10.62 18.69 -25.56
C MET A 257 -11.06 19.89 -26.42
N ASN A 258 -10.36 20.13 -27.53
CA ASN A 258 -10.70 21.15 -28.50
C ASN A 258 -10.29 20.74 -29.93
N PRO A 259 -10.87 21.39 -30.96
CA PRO A 259 -10.57 21.06 -32.37
C PRO A 259 -9.10 21.23 -32.77
N GLY A 260 -8.32 22.06 -32.06
CA GLY A 260 -6.90 22.27 -32.36
C GLY A 260 -6.02 21.06 -32.02
N TYR A 261 -6.32 20.36 -30.92
CA TYR A 261 -5.60 19.15 -30.53
C TYR A 261 -6.20 17.86 -31.11
N TYR A 262 -7.53 17.79 -31.27
CA TYR A 262 -8.23 16.61 -31.77
C TYR A 262 -9.17 16.96 -32.93
N PRO A 263 -8.67 17.39 -34.10
CA PRO A 263 -9.51 17.82 -35.22
C PRO A 263 -10.42 16.69 -35.74
N PHE A 264 -9.99 15.43 -35.62
CA PHE A 264 -10.77 14.26 -36.03
C PHE A 264 -11.95 13.93 -35.09
N PHE A 265 -12.02 14.53 -33.90
CA PHE A 265 -13.15 14.36 -33.00
C PHE A 265 -14.35 15.23 -33.39
N TYR A 266 -14.13 16.31 -34.16
CA TYR A 266 -15.15 17.30 -34.47
C TYR A 266 -15.59 17.20 -35.93
N LYS A 267 -16.85 17.55 -36.19
CA LYS A 267 -17.38 17.67 -37.56
C LYS A 267 -16.66 18.83 -38.27
N LYS A 268 -16.32 18.65 -39.54
CA LYS A 268 -15.76 19.74 -40.37
C LYS A 268 -16.83 20.83 -40.53
N ASN A 269 -16.41 22.09 -40.48
CA ASN A 269 -17.31 23.22 -40.68
C ASN A 269 -17.96 23.14 -42.06
N SER A 270 -19.28 23.25 -42.10
CA SER A 270 -19.98 23.55 -43.35
C SER A 270 -19.73 25.02 -43.68
N THR A 271 -19.26 25.31 -44.88
CA THR A 271 -19.24 26.67 -45.44
C THR A 271 -20.51 26.89 -46.24
N ASP A 272 -21.20 28.01 -46.02
CA ASP A 272 -22.28 28.40 -46.92
C ASP A 272 -21.73 28.84 -48.30
N SER A 273 -22.63 29.11 -49.24
CA SER A 273 -22.31 29.60 -50.58
C SER A 273 -21.61 30.97 -50.61
N HIS A 274 -21.52 31.66 -49.47
CA HIS A 274 -20.81 32.94 -49.32
C HIS A 274 -19.47 32.78 -48.58
N GLY A 275 -19.04 31.54 -48.28
CA GLY A 275 -17.78 31.25 -47.60
C GLY A 275 -17.81 31.52 -46.09
N HIS A 276 -18.97 31.78 -45.50
CA HIS A 276 -19.10 31.90 -44.06
C HIS A 276 -19.15 30.51 -43.41
N ASN A 277 -18.37 30.33 -42.33
CA ASN A 277 -18.44 29.14 -41.51
C ASN A 277 -19.81 29.09 -40.82
N THR A 278 -20.67 28.16 -41.23
CA THR A 278 -21.99 27.90 -40.62
C THR A 278 -21.96 26.71 -39.67
N GLY A 279 -20.84 25.99 -39.59
CA GLY A 279 -20.69 24.80 -38.77
C GLY A 279 -20.43 25.09 -37.29
N HIS A 280 -21.20 24.43 -36.42
CA HIS A 280 -20.89 24.31 -35.00
C HIS A 280 -19.76 23.30 -34.77
N ASN A 281 -18.89 23.55 -33.78
CA ASN A 281 -17.84 22.63 -33.31
C ASN A 281 -18.43 21.41 -32.55
N LEU A 282 -19.40 20.72 -33.15
CA LEU A 282 -20.00 19.51 -32.59
C LEU A 282 -19.08 18.31 -32.80
N MET A 283 -19.08 17.41 -31.83
CA MET A 283 -18.34 16.15 -31.93
C MET A 283 -19.00 15.23 -32.96
N THR A 284 -18.19 14.33 -33.52
CA THR A 284 -18.70 13.21 -34.31
C THR A 284 -19.31 12.17 -33.38
N TRP A 285 -20.26 11.36 -33.86
CA TRP A 285 -20.86 10.29 -33.05
C TRP A 285 -19.80 9.31 -32.48
N ARG A 286 -18.71 9.09 -33.23
CA ARG A 286 -17.58 8.26 -32.78
C ARG A 286 -16.90 8.88 -31.57
N ALA A 287 -16.61 10.19 -31.63
CA ALA A 287 -16.00 10.91 -30.52
C ALA A 287 -16.91 10.95 -29.28
N GLU A 288 -18.21 11.20 -29.47
CA GLU A 288 -19.20 11.18 -28.38
C GLU A 288 -19.24 9.80 -27.71
N LEU A 289 -19.30 8.73 -28.49
CA LEU A 289 -19.29 7.36 -27.97
C LEU A 289 -17.97 7.03 -27.25
N CYS A 290 -16.82 7.39 -27.82
CA CYS A 290 -15.52 7.19 -27.17
C CYS A 290 -15.48 7.88 -25.80
N ILE A 291 -15.87 9.16 -25.72
CA ILE A 291 -15.87 9.90 -24.46
C ILE A 291 -16.83 9.27 -23.45
N LEU A 292 -18.02 8.85 -23.88
CA LEU A 292 -18.98 8.16 -23.01
C LEU A 292 -18.40 6.85 -22.44
N LEU A 293 -17.81 6.00 -23.29
CA LEU A 293 -17.21 4.74 -22.85
C LEU A 293 -16.01 4.97 -21.93
N GLY A 294 -15.17 5.96 -22.23
CA GLY A 294 -14.05 6.36 -21.36
C GLY A 294 -14.53 6.88 -20.00
N ALA A 295 -15.61 7.66 -19.96
CA ALA A 295 -16.23 8.14 -18.73
C ALA A 295 -16.82 6.99 -17.89
N LEU A 296 -17.58 6.08 -18.52
CA LEU A 296 -18.13 4.89 -17.86
C LEU A 296 -17.03 3.97 -17.32
N SER A 297 -15.99 3.72 -18.13
CA SER A 297 -14.83 2.94 -17.70
C SER A 297 -14.13 3.58 -16.50
N THR A 298 -13.93 4.90 -16.53
CA THR A 298 -13.30 5.62 -15.41
C THR A 298 -14.18 5.55 -14.16
N GLY A 299 -15.49 5.71 -14.29
CA GLY A 299 -16.44 5.57 -13.18
C GLY A 299 -16.37 4.20 -12.50
N LEU A 300 -16.32 3.12 -13.30
CA LEU A 300 -16.10 1.77 -12.76
C LEU A 300 -14.73 1.65 -12.10
N TYR A 301 -13.68 2.19 -12.71
CA TYR A 301 -12.34 2.13 -12.13
C TYR A 301 -12.26 2.85 -10.77
N ILE A 302 -12.89 4.02 -10.64
CA ILE A 302 -13.01 4.73 -9.37
C ILE A 302 -13.72 3.87 -8.32
N LEU A 303 -14.81 3.18 -8.68
CA LEU A 303 -15.51 2.26 -7.78
C LEU A 303 -14.61 1.10 -7.30
N LEU A 304 -13.78 0.53 -8.20
CA LEU A 304 -12.77 -0.48 -7.82
C LEU A 304 -11.74 0.10 -6.84
N GLY A 305 -11.33 1.36 -7.03
CA GLY A 305 -10.43 2.09 -6.14
C GLY A 305 -11.04 2.32 -4.75
N ILE A 306 -12.28 2.78 -4.69
CA ILE A 306 -13.01 3.02 -3.43
C ILE A 306 -13.13 1.73 -2.62
N THR A 307 -13.52 0.63 -3.27
CA THR A 307 -13.63 -0.69 -2.61
C THR A 307 -12.29 -1.32 -2.25
N SER A 308 -11.17 -0.74 -2.69
CA SER A 308 -9.81 -1.12 -2.27
C SER A 308 -9.36 -0.47 -0.97
N LEU A 309 -10.10 0.53 -0.46
CA LEU A 309 -9.85 1.14 0.85
C LEU A 309 -10.14 0.11 1.95
N PRO A 310 -9.25 -0.06 2.96
CA PRO A 310 -9.46 -1.05 4.02
C PRO A 310 -10.79 -0.87 4.77
N SER A 311 -11.21 0.37 5.03
CA SER A 311 -12.47 0.68 5.71
C SER A 311 -13.69 0.20 4.93
N VAL A 312 -13.74 0.47 3.61
CA VAL A 312 -14.84 0.04 2.74
C VAL A 312 -14.79 -1.47 2.53
N GLY A 313 -13.61 -2.02 2.26
CA GLY A 313 -13.43 -3.46 2.05
C GLY A 313 -13.83 -4.30 3.27
N ALA A 314 -13.64 -3.78 4.48
CA ALA A 314 -14.07 -4.43 5.72
C ALA A 314 -15.60 -4.47 5.90
N MET A 315 -16.36 -3.62 5.20
CA MET A 315 -17.83 -3.58 5.25
C MET A 315 -18.47 -4.54 4.24
N LEU A 316 -17.72 -5.01 3.24
CA LEU A 316 -18.25 -5.87 2.17
C LEU A 316 -18.10 -7.35 2.54
N ASN A 317 -19.15 -8.14 2.30
CA ASN A 317 -19.01 -9.59 2.35
C ASN A 317 -18.24 -10.11 1.12
N TRP A 318 -17.83 -11.38 1.15
CA TRP A 318 -17.02 -11.96 0.07
C TRP A 318 -17.72 -11.97 -1.30
N ARG A 319 -19.06 -12.09 -1.34
CA ARG A 319 -19.83 -12.09 -2.60
C ARG A 319 -19.85 -10.70 -3.22
N GLU A 320 -20.11 -9.67 -2.41
CA GLU A 320 -20.09 -8.26 -2.83
C GLU A 320 -18.69 -7.84 -3.29
N TRP A 321 -17.68 -8.15 -2.49
CA TRP A 321 -16.29 -7.86 -2.83
C TRP A 321 -15.90 -8.52 -4.15
N ARG A 322 -16.25 -9.80 -4.35
CA ARG A 322 -15.99 -10.52 -5.61
C ARG A 322 -16.77 -9.95 -6.78
N PHE A 323 -18.03 -9.55 -6.58
CA PHE A 323 -18.84 -8.91 -7.62
C PHE A 323 -18.13 -7.66 -8.16
N VAL A 324 -17.72 -6.78 -7.26
CA VAL A 324 -17.03 -5.53 -7.63
C VAL A 324 -15.64 -5.81 -8.20
N GLN A 325 -14.77 -6.48 -7.46
CA GLN A 325 -13.36 -6.61 -7.82
C GLN A 325 -13.11 -7.59 -8.99
N SER A 326 -14.05 -8.49 -9.27
CA SER A 326 -13.96 -9.43 -10.40
C SER A 326 -14.85 -9.03 -11.56
N TYR A 327 -16.18 -9.02 -11.41
CA TYR A 327 -17.09 -8.88 -12.56
C TYR A 327 -17.10 -7.44 -13.09
N LEU A 328 -17.31 -6.45 -12.22
CA LEU A 328 -17.19 -5.04 -12.61
C LEU A 328 -15.76 -4.70 -13.04
N GLY A 329 -14.77 -5.39 -12.46
CA GLY A 329 -13.38 -5.38 -12.90
C GLY A 329 -13.18 -5.68 -14.39
N HIS A 330 -13.68 -6.84 -14.85
CA HIS A 330 -13.58 -7.23 -16.26
C HIS A 330 -14.43 -6.34 -17.16
N ALA A 331 -15.60 -5.88 -16.68
CA ALA A 331 -16.42 -4.92 -17.41
C ALA A 331 -15.69 -3.58 -17.60
N CYS A 332 -14.99 -3.09 -16.57
CA CYS A 332 -14.14 -1.91 -16.66
C CYS A 332 -13.04 -2.09 -17.70
N LEU A 333 -12.34 -3.24 -17.68
CA LEU A 333 -11.29 -3.53 -18.66
C LEU A 333 -11.86 -3.60 -20.09
N LEU A 334 -13.01 -4.24 -20.28
CA LEU A 334 -13.70 -4.30 -21.57
C LEU A 334 -14.04 -2.91 -22.11
N LEU A 335 -14.66 -2.05 -21.29
CA LEU A 335 -15.00 -0.69 -21.69
C LEU A 335 -13.75 0.14 -22.01
N ALA A 336 -12.68 0.00 -21.22
CA ALA A 336 -11.39 0.64 -21.49
C ALA A 336 -10.79 0.20 -22.83
N MET A 337 -10.88 -1.10 -23.18
CA MET A 337 -10.39 -1.61 -24.47
C MET A 337 -11.23 -1.09 -25.63
N ILE A 338 -12.57 -1.10 -25.51
CA ILE A 338 -13.46 -0.60 -26.58
C ILE A 338 -13.23 0.89 -26.81
N TRP A 339 -12.96 1.67 -25.76
CA TRP A 339 -12.61 3.09 -25.89
C TRP A 339 -11.35 3.32 -26.75
N THR A 340 -10.36 2.43 -26.70
CA THR A 340 -9.11 2.55 -27.48
C THR A 340 -9.22 2.14 -28.96
N LEU A 341 -10.30 1.45 -29.34
CA LEU A 341 -10.55 0.94 -30.70
C LEU A 341 -11.34 1.95 -31.54
#